data_AF-A0A9P0K372-F1
#
_entry.id   AF-A0A9P0K372-F1
#
_cell.length_a   1.000
_cell.length_b   1.000
_cell.length_c   1.000
_cell.angle_alpha   90.00
_cell.angle_beta   90.00
_cell.angle_gamma   90.00
#
_symmetry.space_group_name_H-M   'P 1'
#
loop_
_entity.id
_entity.type
_entity.pdbx_description
1 polymer ?
#
loop_
_entity_poly.entity_id
_entity_poly.type
_entity_poly.pdbx_seq_one_letter_code
_entity_poly.pdbx_strand_id
1 'polypeptide(L)'
;MNLVILICFLVFTRQAQGLLRCYICSMSENDVDTGCLDNPAKAESGKILDCDKKFCYSVRQDYKDPKGKLKSLTRTCLDVPLFINDVIEDDTYRY
;
A
#
# COMPACT_ATOMS: atom_id res chain seq x y z
N MET A 1 -33.49 22.80 -18.34
CA MET A 1 -32.39 22.35 -17.48
C MET A 1 -31.13 23.06 -17.96
N ASN A 2 -30.62 24.02 -17.20
CA ASN A 2 -29.63 25.00 -17.66
C ASN A 2 -28.25 24.31 -17.82
N LEU A 3 -27.59 24.46 -18.97
CA LEU A 3 -26.32 23.77 -19.28
C LEU A 3 -25.25 24.02 -18.21
N VAL A 4 -25.24 25.22 -17.64
CA VAL A 4 -24.35 25.63 -16.53
C VAL A 4 -24.54 24.76 -15.29
N ILE A 5 -25.79 24.43 -14.94
CA ILE A 5 -26.10 23.60 -13.77
C ILE A 5 -25.59 22.16 -14.00
N LEU A 6 -25.72 21.65 -15.22
CA LEU A 6 -25.22 20.32 -15.60
C LEU A 6 -23.68 20.25 -15.50
N ILE A 7 -22.99 21.29 -15.99
CA ILE A 7 -21.52 21.39 -15.94
C ILE A 7 -21.04 21.49 -14.48
N CYS A 8 -21.69 22.33 -13.65
CA CYS A 8 -21.37 22.41 -12.23
C CYS A 8 -21.52 21.05 -11.53
N PHE A 9 -22.64 20.34 -11.75
CA PHE A 9 -22.86 19.01 -11.16
C PHE A 9 -21.78 17.98 -11.57
N LEU A 10 -21.34 18.00 -12.83
CA LEU A 10 -20.29 17.11 -13.32
C LEU A 10 -18.91 17.42 -12.71
N VAL A 11 -18.60 18.70 -12.45
CA VAL A 11 -17.34 19.11 -11.83
C VAL A 11 -17.32 18.73 -10.34
N PHE A 12 -18.40 18.99 -9.60
CA PHE A 12 -18.46 18.69 -8.16
C PHE A 12 -18.46 17.18 -7.85
N THR A 13 -19.06 16.35 -8.70
CA THR A 13 -19.08 14.89 -8.50
C THR A 13 -17.73 14.22 -8.73
N ARG A 14 -16.82 14.84 -9.49
CA ARG A 14 -15.46 14.31 -9.71
C ARG A 14 -14.53 14.49 -8.50
N GLN A 15 -14.82 15.46 -7.62
CA GLN A 15 -13.96 15.80 -6.49
C GLN A 15 -14.36 15.09 -5.18
N ALA A 16 -15.53 14.45 -5.13
CA ALA A 16 -16.04 13.78 -3.93
C ALA A 16 -15.59 12.31 -3.79
N GLN A 17 -14.39 11.98 -4.27
CA GLN A 17 -13.78 10.70 -3.94
C GLN A 17 -13.12 10.86 -2.56
N GLY A 18 -13.71 10.25 -1.53
CA GLY A 18 -13.08 10.19 -0.21
C GLY A 18 -11.67 9.64 -0.36
N LEU A 19 -10.69 10.27 0.29
CA LEU A 19 -9.30 9.84 0.21
C LEU A 19 -9.20 8.41 0.77
N LEU A 20 -8.60 7.51 -0.02
CA LEU A 20 -8.40 6.12 0.38
C LEU A 20 -7.43 6.08 1.56
N ARG A 21 -7.78 5.44 2.67
CA ARG A 21 -6.89 5.37 3.84
C ARG A 21 -6.09 4.07 3.83
N CYS A 22 -4.77 4.19 3.75
CA CYS A 22 -3.87 3.05 3.68
C CYS A 22 -2.88 3.04 4.85
N TYR A 23 -2.46 1.83 5.25
CA TYR A 23 -1.27 1.67 6.08
C TYR A 23 -0.04 1.96 5.25
N ILE A 24 0.80 2.88 5.72
CA ILE A 24 2.07 3.23 5.12
C ILE A 24 3.17 2.87 6.10
N CYS A 25 3.98 1.87 5.77
CA CYS A 25 5.13 1.44 6.56
C CYS A 25 6.08 0.58 5.72
N SER A 26 7.32 0.51 6.13
CA SER A 26 8.31 -0.42 5.57
C SER A 26 9.15 -0.99 6.69
N MET A 27 9.49 -2.26 6.59
CA MET A 27 10.44 -2.87 7.51
C MET A 27 11.31 -3.92 6.82
N SER A 28 12.49 -4.16 7.40
CA SER A 28 13.42 -5.23 7.06
C SER A 28 13.49 -6.29 8.17
N GLU A 29 14.10 -7.43 7.88
CA GLU A 29 14.34 -8.50 8.88
C GLU A 29 15.16 -8.05 10.09
N ASN A 30 15.94 -6.97 9.97
CA ASN A 30 16.84 -6.46 11.00
C ASN A 30 16.18 -5.36 11.85
N ASP A 31 14.97 -4.94 11.50
CA ASP A 31 14.30 -3.84 12.18
C ASP A 31 13.75 -4.31 13.52
N VAL A 32 14.00 -3.52 14.56
CA VAL A 32 13.53 -3.80 15.93
C VAL A 32 12.02 -3.58 16.05
N ASP A 33 11.47 -2.60 15.32
CA ASP A 33 10.04 -2.33 15.26
C ASP A 33 9.34 -3.31 14.29
N THR A 34 8.75 -4.37 14.84
CA THR A 34 7.91 -5.30 14.07
C THR A 34 6.48 -4.82 13.86
N GLY A 35 6.16 -3.60 14.30
CA GLY A 35 4.82 -3.05 14.24
C GLY A 35 4.26 -3.06 12.82
N CYS A 36 5.08 -2.83 11.78
CA CYS A 36 4.57 -2.92 10.41
C CYS A 36 4.00 -4.32 10.14
N LEU A 37 4.67 -5.40 10.53
CA LEU A 37 4.14 -6.75 10.36
C LEU A 37 2.89 -7.02 11.23
N ASP A 38 3.01 -6.76 12.54
CA ASP A 38 2.06 -7.27 13.54
C ASP A 38 0.88 -6.33 13.81
N ASN A 39 1.13 -5.01 13.80
CA ASN A 39 0.12 -3.99 14.09
C ASN A 39 0.44 -2.66 13.39
N PRO A 40 0.22 -2.57 12.06
CA PRO A 40 0.65 -1.41 11.27
C PRO A 40 -0.05 -0.11 11.65
N ALA A 41 -1.16 -0.18 12.40
CA ALA A 41 -1.83 1.00 12.97
C ALA A 41 -1.05 1.63 14.13
N LYS A 42 -0.22 0.84 14.82
CA LYS A 42 0.55 1.23 16.01
C LYS A 42 2.06 1.19 15.82
N ALA A 43 2.53 0.76 14.65
CA ALA A 43 3.96 0.75 14.34
C ALA A 43 4.51 2.17 14.42
N GLU A 44 5.72 2.36 14.94
CA GLU A 44 6.34 3.70 14.96
C GLU A 44 6.60 4.18 13.53
N SER A 45 6.97 3.25 12.66
CA SER A 45 7.09 3.43 11.21
C SER A 45 5.74 3.48 10.47
N GLY A 46 4.63 3.16 11.14
CA GLY A 46 3.31 2.98 10.56
C GLY A 46 2.41 4.18 10.74
N LYS A 47 1.87 4.68 9.64
CA LYS A 47 0.82 5.70 9.65
C LYS A 47 -0.36 5.24 8.81
N ILE A 48 -1.57 5.50 9.30
CA ILE A 48 -2.77 5.47 8.46
C ILE A 48 -2.87 6.83 7.80
N LEU A 49 -2.56 6.91 6.51
CA LEU A 49 -2.59 8.16 5.76
C LEU A 49 -3.68 8.15 4.70
N ASP A 50 -4.24 9.33 4.47
CA ASP A 50 -5.09 9.62 3.34
C ASP A 50 -4.23 9.60 2.07
N CYS A 51 -4.52 8.68 1.17
CA CYS A 51 -3.85 8.53 -0.11
C CYS A 51 -4.65 9.21 -1.22
N ASP A 52 -3.93 9.91 -2.09
CA ASP A 52 -4.41 10.45 -3.36
C ASP A 52 -4.46 9.36 -4.47
N LYS A 53 -4.12 8.12 -4.12
CA LYS A 53 -3.98 6.97 -5.00
C LYS A 53 -5.16 6.01 -4.88
N LYS A 54 -5.33 5.20 -5.92
CA LYS A 54 -6.49 4.29 -6.05
C LYS A 54 -6.37 2.98 -5.29
N PHE A 55 -5.16 2.56 -4.94
CA PHE A 55 -4.92 1.26 -4.32
C PHE A 55 -4.00 1.36 -3.12
N CYS A 56 -4.37 0.69 -2.02
CA CYS A 56 -3.40 0.32 -1.00
C CYS A 56 -2.63 -0.90 -1.52
N TYR A 57 -1.30 -0.82 -1.47
CA TYR A 57 -0.42 -1.82 -2.03
C TYR A 57 0.52 -2.37 -0.96
N SER A 58 0.61 -3.70 -0.86
CA SER A 58 1.47 -4.37 0.12
C SER A 58 2.33 -5.41 -0.58
N VAL A 59 3.64 -5.38 -0.32
CA VAL A 59 4.61 -6.36 -0.80
C VAL A 59 5.31 -6.97 0.40
N ARG A 60 5.14 -8.28 0.55
CA ARG A 60 5.85 -9.08 1.55
C ARG A 60 6.87 -9.95 0.82
N GLN A 61 8.12 -9.84 1.21
CA GLN A 61 9.20 -10.66 0.69
C GLN A 61 9.66 -11.59 1.80
N ASP A 62 9.56 -12.89 1.53
CA ASP A 62 10.04 -13.94 2.42
C ASP A 62 11.26 -14.62 1.80
N TYR A 63 12.14 -15.14 2.64
CA TYR A 63 13.23 -16.00 2.21
C TYR A 63 12.69 -17.30 1.60
N LYS A 64 13.33 -17.73 0.51
CA LYS A 64 13.09 -19.05 -0.08
C LYS A 64 13.52 -20.17 0.87
N ASP A 65 14.64 -19.95 1.56
CA ASP A 65 15.19 -20.84 2.57
C ASP A 65 15.86 -20.01 3.69
N PRO A 66 15.44 -20.12 4.97
CA PRO A 66 14.32 -20.91 5.45
C PRO A 66 12.95 -20.34 5.04
N LYS A 67 12.04 -21.22 4.64
CA LYS A 67 10.67 -20.85 4.25
C LYS A 67 9.94 -20.12 5.38
N GLY A 68 9.23 -19.05 5.02
CA GLY A 68 8.39 -18.28 5.94
C GLY A 68 9.15 -17.28 6.82
N LYS A 69 10.49 -17.21 6.71
CA LYS A 69 11.27 -16.14 7.32
C LYS A 69 11.08 -14.86 6.50
N LEU A 70 10.59 -13.80 7.14
CA LEU A 70 10.43 -12.49 6.50
C LEU A 70 11.81 -11.90 6.14
N LYS A 71 11.95 -11.39 4.92
CA LYS A 71 13.07 -10.54 4.49
C LYS A 71 12.71 -9.06 4.62
N SER A 72 11.57 -8.69 4.07
CA SER A 72 11.07 -7.31 4.08
C SER A 72 9.56 -7.26 3.91
N LEU A 73 8.96 -6.17 4.38
CA LEU A 73 7.56 -5.86 4.18
C LEU A 73 7.43 -4.38 3.88
N THR A 74 6.67 -4.05 2.84
CA THR A 74 6.33 -2.67 2.50
C THR A 74 4.85 -2.54 2.28
N ARG A 75 4.24 -1.52 2.88
CA ARG A 75 2.88 -1.06 2.60
C ARG A 75 2.92 0.39 2.15
N THR A 76 2.23 0.65 1.05
CA THR A 76 2.19 1.95 0.38
C THR A 76 0.85 2.13 -0.32
N CYS A 77 0.70 3.19 -1.10
CA CYS A 77 -0.43 3.36 -2.01
C CYS A 77 0.04 3.75 -3.43
N LEU A 78 -0.62 3.20 -4.44
CA LEU A 78 -0.23 3.31 -5.85
C LEU A 78 -1.47 3.51 -6.73
N ASP A 79 -1.28 4.19 -7.87
CA ASP A 79 -2.32 4.30 -8.90
C ASP A 79 -2.41 3.02 -9.75
N VAL A 80 -1.27 2.38 -10.00
CA VAL A 80 -1.14 1.17 -10.82
C VAL A 80 -0.18 0.20 -10.11
N PRO A 81 -0.70 -0.82 -9.42
CA PRO A 81 0.14 -1.86 -8.82
C PRO A 81 0.82 -2.71 -9.91
N LEU A 82 2.10 -3.08 -9.69
CA LEU A 82 2.84 -3.92 -10.63
C LEU A 82 2.39 -5.39 -10.60
N PHE A 83 2.01 -5.87 -9.41
CA PHE A 83 1.55 -7.25 -9.17
C PHE A 83 0.31 -7.20 -8.29
N ILE A 84 -0.73 -7.98 -8.57
CA ILE A 84 -2.00 -7.89 -7.83
C ILE A 84 -2.41 -9.28 -7.39
N ASN A 85 -2.36 -9.54 -6.08
CA ASN A 85 -2.69 -10.83 -5.48
C ASN A 85 -1.85 -12.00 -6.03
N ASP A 86 -0.60 -11.71 -6.40
CA ASP A 86 0.33 -12.68 -6.95
C ASP A 86 1.41 -13.06 -5.95
N VAL A 87 1.90 -14.29 -6.06
CA VAL A 87 3.12 -14.77 -5.40
C VAL A 87 4.15 -15.01 -6.49
N ILE A 88 5.30 -14.35 -6.37
CA ILE A 88 6.38 -14.42 -7.35
C ILE A 88 7.61 -14.98 -6.66
N GLU A 89 8.12 -16.10 -7.16
CA GLU A 89 9.42 -16.62 -6.75
C GLU A 89 10.51 -15.95 -7.61
N ASP A 90 11.42 -15.22 -6.95
CA ASP A 90 12.57 -14.61 -7.61
C ASP A 90 13.82 -15.50 -7.41
N ASP A 91 14.12 -16.31 -8.42
CA ASP A 91 15.33 -17.16 -8.45
C ASP A 91 16.60 -16.37 -8.75
N THR A 92 16.48 -15.08 -9.10
CA THR A 92 17.62 -14.21 -9.41
C THR A 92 18.08 -13.40 -8.21
N TYR A 93 17.30 -13.36 -7.13
CA TYR A 93 17.66 -12.67 -5.90
C TYR A 93 18.82 -13.37 -5.20
N ARG A 94 20.02 -12.85 -5.42
CA ARG A 94 21.25 -13.26 -4.75
C ARG A 94 21.45 -12.32 -3.57
N TYR A 95 21.32 -12.85 -2.36
CA TYR A 95 21.66 -12.15 -1.12
C TYR A 95 23.15 -11.78 -1.09
#